data_AF-A0A967LWZ3-F1
#
_entry.id   AF-A0A967LWZ3-F1
#
_cell.length_a   1.000
_cell.length_b   1.000
_cell.length_c   1.000
_cell.angle_alpha   90.00
_cell.angle_beta   90.00
_cell.angle_gamma   90.00
#
_symmetry.space_group_name_H-M   'P 1'
#
loop_
_entity.id
_entity.type
_entity.pdbx_description
1 polymer ?
#
loop_
_entity_poly.entity_id
_entity_poly.type
_entity_poly.pdbx_seq_one_letter_code
_entity_poly.pdbx_strand_id
1 'polypeptide(L)' 'MNRISPITVEANGRAYPFPKVPAIAICLDGCEPAYLDDAIAAGLMPALEAVKRKGTSRL' A
#
# COMPACT_ATOMS: atom_id res chain seq x y z
N MET A 1 -18.20 3.04 31.11
CA MET A 1 -17.45 2.46 29.97
C MET A 1 -16.00 2.92 30.04
N ASN A 2 -15.04 2.01 30.26
CA ASN A 2 -13.62 2.34 30.14
C ASN A 2 -13.28 2.60 28.68
N ARG A 3 -12.90 3.84 28.35
CA ARG A 3 -12.50 4.25 27.01
C ARG A 3 -11.01 3.98 26.84
N ILE A 4 -10.65 2.86 26.22
CA ILE A 4 -9.26 2.58 25.86
C ILE A 4 -8.96 3.38 24.59
N SER A 5 -8.07 4.37 24.71
CA SER A 5 -7.60 5.13 23.57
C SER A 5 -6.79 4.23 22.62
N PRO A 6 -6.96 4.36 21.29
CA PRO A 6 -6.15 3.60 20.33
C PRO A 6 -4.66 3.90 20.53
N ILE A 7 -3.83 2.86 20.42
CA ILE A 7 -2.37 3.03 20.43
C ILE A 7 -1.96 3.73 19.13
N THR A 8 -1.21 4.82 19.24
CA THR A 8 -0.68 5.59 18.12
C THR A 8 0.82 5.78 18.26
N VAL A 9 1.50 6.00 17.13
CA VAL A 9 2.91 6.40 17.06
C VAL A 9 2.97 7.76 16.39
N GLU A 10 3.66 8.72 17.02
CA GLU A 10 3.89 10.05 16.45
C GLU A 10 5.21 10.07 15.66
N ALA A 11 5.17 10.55 14.42
CA ALA A 11 6.36 10.80 13.61
C ALA A 11 6.17 12.03 12.72
N ASN A 12 7.09 12.98 12.77
CA ASN A 12 7.09 14.20 11.97
C ASN A 12 5.76 14.99 12.06
N GLY A 13 5.16 15.06 13.25
CA GLY A 13 3.88 15.75 13.48
C GLY A 13 2.65 15.01 12.94
N ARG A 14 2.78 13.71 12.60
CA ARG A 14 1.68 12.85 12.15
C ARG A 14 1.50 11.69 13.12
N ALA A 15 0.25 11.49 13.54
CA ALA A 15 -0.19 10.35 14.32
C ALA A 15 -0.49 9.16 13.40
N TYR A 16 0.23 8.05 13.55
CA TYR A 16 -0.04 6.80 12.85
C TYR A 16 -0.71 5.81 13.81
N PRO A 17 -1.88 5.24 13.48
CA PRO A 17 -2.49 4.21 14.30
C PRO A 17 -1.63 2.95 14.30
N PHE A 18 -1.54 2.28 15.46
CA PHE A 18 -0.86 0.99 15.53
C PHE A 18 -1.60 -0.02 14.63
N PRO A 19 -0.90 -0.66 13.68
CA PRO A 19 -1.57 -1.43 12.64
C PRO A 19 -2.08 -2.77 13.20
N LYS A 20 -3.33 -3.13 12.90
CA LYS A 20 -3.97 -4.40 13.37
C LYS A 20 -3.43 -5.63 12.65
N VAL A 21 -2.86 -5.42 11.47
CA VAL A 21 -2.17 -6.39 10.62
C VAL A 21 -0.89 -5.73 10.08
N PRO A 22 0.14 -6.47 9.65
CA PRO A 22 1.37 -5.85 9.15
C PRO A 22 1.12 -4.81 8.04
N ALA A 23 1.62 -3.59 8.23
CA ALA A 23 1.55 -2.52 7.24
C ALA A 23 2.90 -2.42 6.52
N ILE A 24 2.88 -2.57 5.19
CA ILE A 24 4.09 -2.64 4.35
C ILE A 24 4.00 -1.57 3.27
N ALA A 25 5.07 -0.80 3.09
CA ALA A 25 5.28 0.08 1.95
C ALA A 25 6.46 -0.45 1.14
N ILE A 26 6.29 -0.56 -0.19
CA ILE A 26 7.33 -1.02 -1.10
C ILE A 26 7.66 0.16 -2.01
N CYS A 27 8.89 0.65 -1.94
CA CYS A 27 9.43 1.61 -2.91
C CYS A 27 10.04 0.82 -4.07
N LEU A 28 9.42 0.90 -5.24
CA LEU A 28 10.00 0.42 -6.48
C LEU A 28 10.74 1.60 -7.12
N ASP A 29 12.03 1.73 -6.85
CA ASP A 29 12.84 2.85 -7.34
C ASP A 29 12.90 2.87 -8.88
N GLY A 30 12.75 4.06 -9.46
CA GLY A 30 12.68 4.24 -10.92
C GLY A 30 11.49 3.55 -11.61
N CYS A 31 10.47 3.12 -10.87
CA CYS A 31 9.32 2.42 -11.41
C CYS A 31 8.31 3.38 -12.05
N GLU A 32 8.64 3.88 -13.25
CA GLU A 32 7.69 4.57 -14.11
C GLU A 32 6.40 3.74 -14.26
N PRO A 33 5.20 4.33 -14.12
CA PRO A 33 3.94 3.60 -14.20
C PRO A 33 3.81 2.70 -15.44
N ALA A 34 4.34 3.13 -16.58
CA ALA A 34 4.31 2.39 -17.84
C ALA A 34 4.97 0.99 -17.71
N TYR A 35 6.03 0.83 -16.91
CA TYR A 35 6.68 -0.48 -16.75
C TYR A 35 5.72 -1.53 -16.17
N LEU A 36 4.86 -1.13 -15.23
CA LEU A 36 3.90 -2.03 -14.62
C LEU A 36 2.75 -2.36 -15.57
N ASP A 37 2.29 -1.38 -16.34
CA ASP A 37 1.21 -1.56 -17.30
C ASP A 37 1.65 -2.46 -18.46
N ASP A 38 2.85 -2.27 -19.00
CA ASP A 38 3.42 -3.12 -20.05
C ASP A 38 3.62 -4.56 -19.58
N ALA A 39 4.15 -4.76 -18.37
CA ALA A 39 4.38 -6.09 -17.82
C ALA A 39 3.06 -6.83 -17.48
N ILE A 40 2.02 -6.10 -17.07
CA ILE A 40 0.67 -6.66 -16.91
C ILE A 40 0.09 -7.04 -18.27
N ALA A 41 0.19 -6.17 -19.28
CA ALA A 41 -0.31 -6.45 -20.63
C ALA A 41 0.39 -7.66 -21.28
N ALA A 42 1.68 -7.86 -20.99
CA ALA A 42 2.43 -9.05 -21.39
C ALA A 42 2.08 -10.32 -20.58
N GLY A 43 1.19 -10.24 -19.59
CA GLY A 43 0.77 -11.37 -18.76
C GLY A 43 1.79 -11.81 -17.71
N LEU A 44 2.80 -10.99 -17.41
CA LEU A 44 3.92 -11.35 -16.53
C LEU A 44 3.67 -11.02 -15.06
N MET A 45 2.61 -10.26 -14.74
CA MET A 45 2.33 -9.78 -13.37
C MET A 45 0.93 -10.16 -12.86
N PRO A 46 0.57 -11.45 -12.81
CA PRO A 46 -0.78 -11.88 -12.41
C PRO A 46 -1.16 -11.48 -10.97
N ALA A 47 -0.17 -11.41 -10.06
CA ALA A 47 -0.39 -10.99 -8.68
C ALA A 47 -0.71 -9.49 -8.58
N LEU A 48 0.07 -8.64 -9.28
CA LEU A 48 -0.16 -7.20 -9.27
C LEU A 48 -1.47 -6.84 -9.96
N GLU A 49 -1.80 -7.51 -11.07
CA GLU A 49 -3.09 -7.34 -11.75
C GLU A 49 -4.27 -7.64 -10.79
N ALA A 50 -4.20 -8.74 -10.03
CA ALA A 50 -5.22 -9.07 -9.05
C ALA A 50 -5.34 -8.03 -7.93
N VAL A 51 -4.21 -7.48 -7.47
CA VAL A 51 -4.18 -6.38 -6.48
C VAL A 51 -4.79 -5.11 -7.05
N LYS A 52 -4.44 -4.69 -8.28
CA LYS A 52 -5.03 -3.50 -8.92
C LYS A 52 -6.55 -3.62 -9.07
N ARG A 53 -7.06 -4.82 -9.39
CA ARG A 53 -8.51 -5.05 -9.58
C ARG A 53 -9.31 -5.04 -8.27
N LYS A 54 -8.73 -5.51 -7.16
CA LYS A 54 -9.43 -5.65 -5.86
C LYS A 54 -9.07 -4.57 -4.84
N GLY A 55 -7.97 -3.87 -5.07
CA GLY A 55 -7.45 -2.82 -4.21
C GLY A 55 -7.76 -1.43 -4.77
N THR A 56 -6.87 -0.49 -4.46
CA THR A 56 -7.01 0.91 -4.86
C THR A 56 -5.86 1.29 -5.79
N SER A 57 -6.20 1.89 -6.93
CA SER A 57 -5.25 2.55 -7.83
C SER A 57 -5.66 4.02 -7.93
N ARG A 58 -4.75 4.92 -7.54
CA ARG A 58 -4.95 6.37 -7.58
C ARG A 58 -3.65 7.01 -8.02
N LEU A 59 -3.72 7.79 -9.10
CA LEU A 59 -2.66 8.69 -9.56
C LEU A 59 -2.90 10.08 -8.96
#